data_AF-A0A9W4HP67-F1
#
_entry.id   AF-A0A9W4HP67-F1
#
_cell.length_a   1.000
_cell.length_b   1.000
_cell.length_c   1.000
_cell.angle_alpha   90.00
_cell.angle_beta   90.00
_cell.angle_gamma   90.00
#
_symmetry.space_group_name_H-M   'P 1'
#
loop_
_entity.id
_entity.type
_entity.pdbx_description
1 polymer ?
#
loop_
_entity_poly.entity_id
_entity_poly.type
_entity_poly.pdbx_seq_one_letter_code
_entity_poly.pdbx_strand_id
1 'polypeptide(L)'
;MEYLRQNTDIPIPRVHSWGLLAENPQHLGPFIIMDYANGTLSSTILKQPDQEDMVLNPNIDNTTLDKIYYPIAYYMFQLSHLSFASIGSISEDDASSALHVAGRPLTYNMDELATVVGYPDDQFPTAPFDRASDYLRSVADQHLIHLCTQRSLTDDAEIA
;
A
#
# COMPACT_ATOMS: atom_id res chain seq x y z
N MET A 1 8.04 4.80 5.11
CA MET A 1 8.10 3.83 6.22
C MET A 1 8.63 4.47 7.50
N GLU A 2 9.74 5.21 7.44
CA GLU A 2 10.36 5.81 8.63
C GLU A 2 9.43 6.74 9.43
N TYR A 3 8.64 7.60 8.77
CA TYR A 3 7.66 8.45 9.44
C TYR A 3 6.71 7.67 10.36
N LEU A 4 6.15 6.57 9.87
CA LEU A 4 5.23 5.74 10.63
C LEU A 4 5.94 5.10 11.83
N ARG A 5 7.19 4.66 11.65
CA ARG A 5 8.01 4.07 12.71
C ARG A 5 8.33 5.07 13.83
N GLN A 6 8.47 6.35 13.51
CA GLN A 6 8.75 7.41 14.48
C GLN A 6 7.50 7.91 15.21
N ASN A 7 6.32 7.82 14.59
CA ASN A 7 5.09 8.42 15.08
C ASN A 7 4.02 7.41 15.52
N THR A 8 4.32 6.10 15.45
CA THR A 8 3.41 5.04 15.87
C THR A 8 4.18 3.90 16.52
N ASP A 9 3.47 3.08 17.29
CA ASP A 9 3.96 1.83 17.89
C ASP A 9 3.86 0.64 16.91
N ILE A 10 3.53 0.87 15.64
CA ILE A 10 3.45 -0.21 14.65
C ILE A 10 4.85 -0.80 14.46
N PRO A 11 5.02 -2.13 14.58
CA PRO A 11 6.32 -2.78 14.40
C PRO A 11 6.69 -2.84 12.91
N ILE A 12 7.17 -1.70 12.37
CA ILE A 12 7.58 -1.56 10.98
C ILE A 12 9.08 -1.91 10.86
N PRO A 13 9.45 -2.84 9.95
CA PRO A 13 10.85 -3.16 9.67
C PRO A 13 11.68 -1.92 9.31
N ARG A 14 12.91 -1.84 9.82
CA ARG A 14 13.83 -0.77 9.43
C ARG A 14 14.32 -1.01 8.01
N VAL A 15 14.24 0.02 7.17
CA VAL A 15 14.85 0.00 5.83
C VAL A 15 16.34 0.26 5.97
N HIS A 16 17.17 -0.62 5.41
CA HIS A 16 18.63 -0.50 5.37
C HIS A 16 19.11 0.12 4.07
N SER A 17 18.47 -0.22 2.96
CA SER A 17 18.81 0.28 1.63
C SER A 17 17.61 0.12 0.70
N TRP A 18 17.55 0.92 -0.35
CA TRP A 18 16.59 0.80 -1.43
C TRP A 18 17.22 1.38 -2.69
N GLY A 19 16.67 1.06 -3.86
CA GLY A 19 17.17 1.60 -5.12
C GLY A 19 16.17 1.41 -6.26
N LEU A 20 16.30 2.26 -7.27
CA LEU A 20 15.54 2.21 -8.51
C LEU A 20 16.22 1.26 -9.52
N LEU A 21 15.55 1.02 -10.65
CA LEU A 21 16.03 0.10 -11.71
C LEU A 21 17.49 0.36 -12.12
N ALA A 22 17.88 1.62 -12.30
CA ALA A 22 19.22 2.02 -12.73
C ALA A 22 20.31 1.77 -11.66
N GLU A 23 19.90 1.68 -10.40
CA GLU A 23 20.79 1.46 -9.26
C GLU A 23 20.91 -0.04 -8.91
N ASN A 24 20.10 -0.88 -9.55
CA ASN A 24 20.18 -2.33 -9.43
C ASN A 24 21.25 -2.87 -10.42
N PRO A 25 22.37 -3.47 -9.96
CA PRO A 25 23.44 -3.95 -10.83
C PRO A 25 22.97 -4.96 -11.88
N GLN A 26 21.90 -5.71 -11.58
CA GLN A 26 21.34 -6.72 -12.49
C GLN A 26 20.16 -6.20 -13.30
N HIS A 27 19.76 -4.93 -13.13
CA HIS A 27 18.63 -4.29 -13.83
C HIS A 27 17.32 -5.10 -13.72
N LEU A 28 17.12 -5.79 -12.60
CA LEU A 28 15.94 -6.64 -12.36
C LEU A 28 14.71 -5.88 -11.86
N GLY A 29 14.85 -4.57 -11.60
CA GLY A 29 13.79 -3.73 -11.06
C GLY A 29 14.21 -2.96 -9.80
N PRO A 30 13.32 -2.11 -9.28
CA PRO A 30 13.52 -1.44 -7.99
C PRO A 30 13.57 -2.48 -6.86
N PHE A 31 14.26 -2.15 -5.77
CA PHE A 31 14.41 -3.03 -4.61
C PHE A 31 14.38 -2.27 -3.28
N ILE A 32 14.03 -2.99 -2.21
CA ILE A 32 14.10 -2.53 -0.83
C ILE A 32 14.74 -3.64 0.01
N ILE A 33 15.75 -3.29 0.81
CA ILE A 33 16.41 -4.14 1.79
C ILE A 33 16.01 -3.62 3.18
N MET A 34 15.41 -4.47 4.00
CA MET A 34 14.89 -4.12 5.32
C MET A 34 15.08 -5.25 6.33
N ASP A 35 14.85 -4.96 7.60
CA ASP A 35 14.83 -5.96 8.67
C ASP A 35 13.87 -7.12 8.35
N TYR A 36 14.25 -8.32 8.79
CA TYR A 36 13.36 -9.47 8.72
C TYR A 36 12.27 -9.37 9.80
N ALA A 37 11.01 -9.37 9.38
CA ALA A 37 9.86 -9.42 10.27
C ALA A 37 9.57 -10.87 10.67
N ASN A 38 10.02 -11.28 11.86
CA ASN A 38 9.70 -12.60 12.40
C ASN A 38 8.26 -12.66 12.91
N GLY A 39 7.48 -13.63 12.46
CA GLY A 39 6.11 -13.81 12.92
C GLY A 39 5.33 -14.87 12.17
N THR A 40 4.10 -15.09 12.59
CA THR A 40 3.12 -15.95 11.89
C THR A 40 2.09 -15.05 11.24
N LEU A 41 1.75 -15.33 9.98
CA LEU A 41 0.70 -14.60 9.28
C LEU A 41 -0.63 -14.78 10.01
N SER A 42 -1.36 -13.68 10.25
CA SER A 42 -2.68 -13.76 10.88
C SER A 42 -3.65 -14.63 10.06
N SER A 43 -3.51 -14.67 8.74
CA SER A 43 -4.28 -15.56 7.88
C SER A 43 -4.08 -17.04 8.24
N THR A 44 -2.86 -17.45 8.60
CA THR A 44 -2.59 -18.83 9.06
C THR A 44 -3.32 -19.17 10.36
N ILE A 45 -3.48 -18.19 11.26
CA ILE A 45 -4.14 -18.37 12.55
C ILE A 45 -5.68 -18.34 12.40
N LEU A 46 -6.17 -17.40 11.59
CA LEU A 46 -7.61 -17.18 11.39
C LEU A 46 -8.25 -18.21 10.46
N LYS A 47 -7.46 -18.87 9.60
CA LYS A 47 -7.93 -19.88 8.66
C LYS A 47 -8.35 -21.17 9.36
N GLN A 48 -9.38 -21.80 8.83
CA GLN A 48 -9.80 -23.14 9.24
C GLN A 48 -8.71 -24.18 8.92
N PRO A 49 -8.31 -25.03 9.89
CA PRO A 49 -7.36 -26.10 9.62
C PRO A 49 -7.83 -27.03 8.49
N ASP A 50 -6.89 -27.56 7.72
CA ASP A 50 -7.11 -28.60 6.72
C ASP A 50 -8.10 -28.24 5.60
N GLN A 51 -8.35 -26.94 5.37
CA GLN A 51 -9.07 -26.45 4.20
C GLN A 51 -8.10 -25.82 3.20
N GLU A 52 -8.24 -26.15 1.92
CA GLU A 52 -7.47 -25.48 0.86
C GLU A 52 -7.93 -24.03 0.71
N ASP A 53 -9.25 -23.82 0.74
CA ASP A 53 -9.89 -22.51 0.62
C ASP A 53 -9.63 -21.61 1.83
N MET A 54 -9.61 -20.29 1.58
CA MET A 54 -9.44 -19.28 2.62
C MET A 54 -10.76 -19.07 3.40
N VAL A 55 -11.13 -20.07 4.19
CA VAL A 55 -12.32 -20.04 5.06
C VAL A 55 -11.88 -19.72 6.49
N LEU A 56 -12.58 -18.78 7.14
CA LEU A 56 -12.33 -18.43 8.53
C LEU A 56 -12.75 -19.56 9.47
N ASN A 57 -11.94 -19.85 10.48
CA ASN A 57 -12.25 -20.86 11.50
C ASN A 57 -13.36 -20.34 12.44
N PRO A 58 -14.58 -20.91 12.43
CA PRO A 58 -15.65 -20.46 13.31
C PRO A 58 -15.43 -20.84 14.79
N ASN A 59 -14.51 -21.77 15.06
CA ASN A 59 -14.24 -22.29 16.39
C ASN A 59 -13.05 -21.60 17.08
N ILE A 60 -12.51 -20.54 16.49
CA ILE A 60 -11.44 -19.77 17.11
C ILE A 60 -11.97 -19.09 18.38
N ASP A 61 -11.19 -19.15 19.45
CA ASP A 61 -11.61 -18.57 20.72
C ASP A 61 -11.50 -17.04 20.68
N ASN A 62 -12.42 -16.37 21.38
CA ASN A 62 -12.45 -14.91 21.42
C ASN A 62 -11.16 -14.31 21.99
N THR A 63 -10.44 -15.00 22.89
CA THR A 63 -9.20 -14.44 23.45
C THR A 63 -8.07 -14.39 22.41
N THR A 64 -8.04 -15.34 21.49
CA THR A 64 -7.13 -15.31 20.33
C THR A 64 -7.54 -14.21 19.37
N LEU A 65 -8.85 -14.04 19.11
CA LEU A 65 -9.33 -12.94 18.28
C LEU A 65 -8.97 -11.57 18.87
N ASP A 66 -9.14 -11.39 20.17
CA ASP A 66 -8.79 -10.15 20.88
C ASP A 66 -7.30 -9.84 20.71
N LYS A 67 -6.41 -10.84 20.83
CA LYS A 67 -4.97 -10.66 20.62
C LYS A 67 -4.60 -10.22 19.20
N ILE A 68 -5.41 -10.54 18.20
CA ILE A 68 -5.17 -10.16 16.80
C ILE A 68 -5.80 -8.79 16.51
N TYR A 69 -7.08 -8.63 16.83
CA TYR A 69 -7.85 -7.45 16.45
C TYR A 69 -7.59 -6.24 17.35
N TYR A 70 -7.25 -6.43 18.63
CA TYR A 70 -6.94 -5.31 19.52
C TYR A 70 -5.72 -4.51 19.03
N PRO A 71 -4.56 -5.13 18.71
CA PRO A 71 -3.45 -4.40 18.10
C PRO A 71 -3.83 -3.73 16.77
N ILE A 72 -4.59 -4.40 15.88
CA ILE A 72 -5.03 -3.80 14.61
C ILE A 72 -5.85 -2.54 14.87
N ALA A 73 -6.81 -2.59 15.78
CA ALA A 73 -7.64 -1.44 16.14
C ALA A 73 -6.79 -0.32 16.76
N TYR A 74 -5.84 -0.67 17.64
CA TYR A 74 -4.90 0.26 18.25
C TYR A 74 -4.00 0.94 17.19
N TYR A 75 -3.51 0.19 16.20
CA TYR A 75 -2.71 0.74 15.10
C TYR A 75 -3.54 1.62 14.17
N MET A 76 -4.77 1.20 13.81
CA MET A 76 -5.70 2.03 13.05
C MET A 76 -6.01 3.35 13.77
N PHE A 77 -6.16 3.30 15.10
CA PHE A 77 -6.34 4.48 15.93
C PHE A 77 -5.13 5.41 15.86
N GLN A 78 -3.90 4.89 15.97
CA GLN A 78 -2.70 5.73 15.82
C GLN A 78 -2.60 6.36 14.42
N LEU A 79 -2.85 5.56 13.37
CA LEU A 79 -2.82 6.04 11.99
C LEU A 79 -3.83 7.17 11.74
N SER A 80 -5.02 7.12 12.37
CA SER A 80 -6.03 8.18 12.20
C SER A 80 -5.66 9.52 12.83
N HIS A 81 -4.69 9.54 13.75
CA HIS A 81 -4.17 10.76 14.36
C HIS A 81 -3.03 11.39 13.55
N LEU A 82 -2.48 10.66 12.58
CA LEU A 82 -1.48 11.21 11.67
C LEU A 82 -2.18 12.15 10.68
N SER A 83 -1.84 13.43 10.76
CA SER A 83 -2.45 14.46 9.92
C SER A 83 -1.40 15.20 9.10
N PHE A 84 -1.79 15.56 7.88
CA PHE A 84 -0.99 16.32 6.94
C PHE A 84 -1.83 17.43 6.33
N ALA A 85 -1.17 18.49 5.85
CA ALA A 85 -1.86 19.62 5.22
C ALA A 85 -2.47 19.27 3.86
N SER A 86 -1.93 18.26 3.17
CA SER A 86 -2.35 17.80 1.85
C SER A 86 -2.29 16.27 1.75
N ILE A 87 -2.92 15.74 0.71
CA ILE A 87 -3.01 14.31 0.41
C ILE A 87 -1.99 13.99 -0.70
N GLY A 88 -0.98 13.19 -0.39
CA GLY A 88 0.10 12.89 -1.32
C GLY A 88 1.16 11.96 -0.73
N SER A 89 2.26 11.79 -1.46
CA SER A 89 3.41 11.05 -0.97
C SER A 89 4.30 11.90 -0.07
N ILE A 90 4.81 11.28 0.99
CA ILE A 90 5.69 11.92 1.97
C ILE A 90 7.13 11.82 1.48
N SER A 91 7.83 12.94 1.47
CA SER A 91 9.26 13.04 1.20
C SER A 91 9.97 13.75 2.36
N GLU A 92 11.23 13.41 2.54
CA GLU A 92 12.12 14.13 3.45
C GLU A 92 12.79 15.27 2.68
N ASP A 93 12.88 16.45 3.29
CA ASP A 93 13.70 17.54 2.76
C ASP A 93 15.17 17.31 3.16
N ASP A 94 16.04 17.22 2.15
CA ASP A 94 17.49 17.00 2.32
C ASP A 94 18.17 18.05 3.22
N ALA A 95 17.61 19.26 3.31
CA ALA A 95 18.19 20.36 4.07
C ALA A 95 17.75 20.44 5.54
N SER A 96 16.53 20.01 5.85
CA SER A 96 15.91 20.24 7.16
C SER A 96 15.54 18.95 7.91
N SER A 97 15.64 17.78 7.25
CA SER A 97 15.06 16.50 7.71
C SER A 97 13.56 16.62 8.04
N ALA A 98 12.89 17.68 7.58
CA ALA A 98 11.47 17.87 7.79
C ALA A 98 10.71 17.07 6.73
N LEU A 99 9.84 16.18 7.21
CA LEU A 99 8.95 15.42 6.34
C LEU A 99 7.82 16.31 5.88
N HIS A 100 7.57 16.31 4.57
CA HIS A 100 6.50 17.07 3.94
C HIS A 100 5.84 16.24 2.84
N VAL A 101 4.63 16.62 2.47
CA VAL A 101 3.89 15.97 1.39
C VAL A 101 4.25 16.69 0.08
N ALA A 102 5.08 16.08 -0.76
CA ALA A 102 5.59 16.72 -1.98
C ALA A 102 5.06 16.11 -3.27
N GLY A 103 4.77 14.81 -3.28
CA GLY A 103 4.38 14.10 -4.50
C GLY A 103 2.92 13.72 -4.54
N ARG A 104 2.50 13.21 -5.69
CA ARG A 104 1.16 12.63 -5.90
C ARG A 104 0.86 11.52 -4.89
N PRO A 105 -0.43 11.29 -4.55
CA PRO A 105 -0.83 10.06 -3.89
C PRO A 105 -0.46 8.86 -4.75
N LEU A 106 -0.03 7.77 -4.11
CA LEU A 106 0.19 6.49 -4.77
C LEU A 106 -0.94 5.56 -4.35
N THR A 107 -1.90 5.35 -5.26
CA THR A 107 -3.07 4.51 -5.01
C THR A 107 -2.88 3.14 -5.65
N TYR A 108 -3.53 2.12 -5.09
CA TYR A 108 -3.55 0.78 -5.68
C TYR A 108 -4.15 0.78 -7.10
N ASN A 109 -5.19 1.59 -7.34
CA ASN A 109 -5.79 1.71 -8.68
C ASN A 109 -4.79 2.25 -9.72
N MET A 110 -3.90 3.18 -9.34
CA MET A 110 -2.87 3.69 -10.25
C MET A 110 -1.87 2.58 -10.60
N ASP A 111 -1.46 1.80 -9.60
CA ASP A 111 -0.57 0.65 -9.80
C ASP A 111 -1.20 -0.39 -10.73
N GLU A 112 -2.46 -0.78 -10.50
CA GLU A 112 -3.19 -1.71 -11.38
C GLU A 112 -3.34 -1.17 -12.81
N LEU A 113 -3.73 0.11 -12.95
CA LEU A 113 -3.84 0.75 -14.25
C LEU A 113 -2.51 0.74 -15.02
N ALA A 114 -1.40 1.05 -14.34
CA ALA A 114 -0.08 1.09 -14.96
C ALA A 114 0.43 -0.31 -15.31
N THR A 115 0.29 -1.28 -14.40
CA THR A 115 0.94 -2.59 -14.50
C THR A 115 0.12 -3.63 -15.25
N VAL A 116 -1.21 -3.61 -15.11
CA VAL A 116 -2.10 -4.60 -15.74
C VAL A 116 -2.58 -4.12 -17.10
N VAL A 117 -2.90 -2.83 -17.22
CA VAL A 117 -3.53 -2.27 -18.42
C VAL A 117 -2.57 -1.41 -19.26
N GLY A 118 -1.36 -1.16 -18.75
CA GLY A 118 -0.35 -0.36 -19.46
C GLY A 118 -0.74 1.12 -19.59
N TYR A 119 -1.53 1.64 -18.64
CA TYR A 119 -1.94 3.04 -18.64
C TYR A 119 -0.72 3.95 -18.43
N PRO A 120 -0.52 5.00 -19.26
CA PRO A 120 0.69 5.84 -19.19
C PRO A 120 0.81 6.63 -17.88
N ASP A 121 2.01 6.64 -17.31
CA ASP A 121 2.27 7.28 -16.01
C ASP A 121 2.06 8.80 -16.02
N ASP A 122 2.30 9.44 -17.17
CA ASP A 122 2.17 10.87 -17.39
C ASP A 122 0.70 11.35 -17.39
N GLN A 123 -0.26 10.43 -17.46
CA GLN A 123 -1.68 10.74 -17.34
C GLN A 123 -2.18 10.74 -15.90
N PHE A 124 -1.39 10.26 -14.94
CA PHE A 124 -1.74 10.35 -13.54
C PHE A 124 -1.52 11.76 -12.97
N PRO A 125 -2.21 12.14 -11.88
CA PRO A 125 -1.90 13.37 -11.16
C PRO A 125 -0.42 13.42 -10.79
N THR A 126 0.25 14.55 -10.96
CA THR A 126 1.68 14.70 -10.63
C THR A 126 1.93 15.40 -9.29
N ALA A 127 0.91 16.09 -8.77
CA ALA A 127 0.96 16.89 -7.56
C ALA A 127 0.10 16.29 -6.42
N PRO A 128 0.35 16.67 -5.17
CA PRO A 128 -0.55 16.38 -4.05
C PRO A 128 -1.88 17.14 -4.19
N PHE A 129 -2.87 16.75 -3.39
CA PHE A 129 -4.19 17.39 -3.33
C PHE A 129 -4.39 18.12 -2.01
N ASP A 130 -4.78 19.39 -2.06
CA ASP A 130 -5.07 20.19 -0.86
C ASP A 130 -6.47 19.89 -0.27
N ARG A 131 -7.34 19.25 -1.04
CA ARG A 131 -8.73 18.98 -0.67
C ARG A 131 -9.09 17.52 -0.88
N ALA A 132 -9.74 16.95 0.13
CA ALA A 132 -10.28 15.60 0.06
C ALA A 132 -11.29 15.42 -1.10
N SER A 133 -12.08 16.45 -1.44
CA SER A 133 -13.01 16.38 -2.56
C SER A 133 -12.32 16.19 -3.91
N ASP A 134 -11.17 16.82 -4.11
CA ASP A 134 -10.42 16.76 -5.36
C ASP A 134 -9.69 15.40 -5.47
N TYR A 135 -9.14 14.93 -4.36
CA TYR A 135 -8.59 13.57 -4.26
C TYR A 135 -9.65 12.49 -4.55
N LEU A 136 -10.81 12.56 -3.90
CA LEU A 136 -11.89 11.57 -4.10
C LEU A 136 -12.44 11.59 -5.53
N ARG A 137 -12.50 12.77 -6.18
CA ARG A 137 -12.82 12.86 -7.60
C ARG A 137 -11.76 12.15 -8.45
N SER A 138 -10.47 12.38 -8.19
CA SER A 138 -9.39 11.70 -8.91
C SER A 138 -9.46 10.17 -8.76
N VAL A 139 -9.80 9.65 -7.57
CA VAL A 139 -10.01 8.21 -7.36
C VAL A 139 -11.21 7.69 -8.15
N ALA A 140 -12.32 8.44 -8.20
CA ALA A 140 -13.48 8.07 -9.01
C ALA A 140 -13.16 8.05 -10.51
N ASP A 141 -12.38 9.02 -10.99
CA ASP A 141 -11.91 9.06 -12.38
C ASP A 141 -11.01 7.85 -12.70
N GLN A 142 -10.12 7.45 -11.78
CA GLN A 142 -9.32 6.22 -11.92
C GLN A 142 -10.19 4.97 -12.08
N HIS A 143 -11.27 4.84 -11.30
CA HIS A 143 -12.21 3.72 -11.46
C HIS A 143 -12.93 3.72 -12.80
N LEU A 144 -13.32 4.89 -13.31
CA LEU A 144 -13.93 5.02 -14.63
C LEU A 144 -12.94 4.68 -15.76
N ILE A 145 -11.70 5.15 -15.65
CA ILE A 145 -10.62 4.80 -16.57
C ILE A 145 -10.44 3.28 -16.59
N HIS A 146 -10.32 2.66 -15.41
CA HIS A 146 -10.18 1.21 -15.29
C HIS A 146 -11.32 0.45 -15.96
N LEU A 147 -12.57 0.87 -15.77
CA LEU A 147 -13.73 0.29 -16.45
C LEU A 147 -13.63 0.44 -17.99
N CYS A 148 -13.20 1.61 -18.48
CA CYS A 148 -13.09 1.88 -19.90
C CYS A 148 -11.92 1.14 -20.57
N THR A 149 -10.79 1.00 -19.88
CA THR A 149 -9.58 0.39 -20.44
C THR A 149 -9.59 -1.13 -20.34
N GLN A 150 -10.08 -1.72 -19.23
CA GLN A 150 -10.19 -3.17 -19.11
C GLN A 150 -11.24 -3.79 -20.03
N ARG A 151 -12.31 -3.06 -20.35
CA ARG A 151 -13.35 -3.55 -21.29
C ARG A 151 -12.77 -3.85 -22.68
N SER A 152 -11.61 -3.32 -23.02
CA SER A 152 -10.89 -3.58 -24.27
C SER A 152 -9.87 -4.71 -24.19
N LEU A 153 -9.70 -5.38 -23.04
CA LEU A 153 -8.71 -6.46 -22.82
C LEU A 153 -9.26 -7.89 -23.02
N THR A 154 -10.46 -8.08 -23.56
CA THR A 154 -10.90 -9.41 -24.03
C THR A 154 -10.27 -9.74 -25.38
N ASP A 155 -9.10 -10.39 -25.35
CA ASP A 155 -8.80 -11.65 -26.04
C ASP A 155 -7.33 -12.03 -25.78
N ASP A 156 -7.13 -13.05 -24.94
CA ASP A 156 -6.21 -14.15 -25.26
C ASP A 156 -6.63 -15.37 -24.44
N ALA A 157 -7.15 -16.38 -25.12
CA ALA A 157 -7.70 -17.60 -24.55
C ALA A 157 -6.64 -18.57 -23.99
N GLU A 158 -5.41 -18.10 -23.73
CA GLU A 158 -4.25 -18.97 -23.43
C GLU A 158 -3.67 -18.78 -22.02
N ILE A 159 -4.38 -18.10 -21.13
CA ILE A 159 -4.02 -18.07 -19.70
C ILE A 159 -5.28 -18.34 -18.86
N ALA A 160 -5.67 -19.62 -18.81
CA ALA A 160 -6.61 -20.18 -17.84
C ALA A 160 -6.05 -21.51 -17.31
#